data_AF-A0A9Q3ILL1-F1
#
_entry.id   AF-A0A9Q3ILL1-F1
#
_cell.length_a   1.000
_cell.length_b   1.000
_cell.length_c   1.000
_cell.angle_alpha   90.00
_cell.angle_beta   90.00
_cell.angle_gamma   90.00
#
_symmetry.space_group_name_H-M   'P 1'
#
loop_
_entity.id
_entity.type
_entity.pdbx_description
1 polymer ?
#
loop_
_entity_poly.entity_id
_entity_poly.type
_entity_poly.pdbx_seq_one_letter_code
_entity_poly.pdbx_strand_id
1 'polypeptide(L)'
;MDELLDMDVIRKIGHNEIVEITTPVLITRHDGKSRLFGDFRGLNNYTKAERYPIPRIPHALDKLAKSKYITKMDFMKGFSQNGVKPNSMKLLRIICYMGPYGYTRIPFGIKNSPAHFQRMMDTIFEEEILKGWMVAYIEDIIIYSETWEDHVPYIDRVLSK
;
A
#
# COMPACT_ATOMS: atom_id res chain seq x y z
N MET A 1 -6.61 -17.57 5.82
CA MET A 1 -7.88 -17.28 5.11
C MET A 1 -8.80 -16.56 6.05
N ASP A 2 -9.09 -17.16 7.21
CA ASP A 2 -9.95 -16.59 8.26
C ASP A 2 -9.48 -15.19 8.69
N GLU A 3 -8.17 -15.00 8.94
CA GLU A 3 -7.62 -13.66 9.25
C GLU A 3 -7.94 -12.59 8.19
N LEU A 4 -7.93 -12.95 6.90
CA LEU A 4 -8.24 -12.00 5.82
C LEU A 4 -9.75 -11.71 5.72
N LEU A 5 -10.59 -12.65 6.12
CA LEU A 5 -12.04 -12.49 6.20
C LEU A 5 -12.39 -11.61 7.41
N ASP A 6 -11.80 -11.88 8.58
CA ASP A 6 -12.01 -11.14 9.81
C ASP A 6 -11.57 -9.67 9.68
N MET A 7 -10.52 -9.43 8.89
CA MET A 7 -10.02 -8.07 8.60
C MET A 7 -10.77 -7.37 7.45
N ASP A 8 -11.80 -7.99 6.86
CA ASP A 8 -12.51 -7.47 5.68
C ASP A 8 -11.54 -7.07 4.54
N VAL A 9 -10.51 -7.89 4.32
CA VAL A 9 -9.58 -7.76 3.17
C VAL A 9 -10.12 -8.53 1.97
N ILE A 10 -10.78 -9.66 2.25
CA ILE A 10 -11.48 -10.48 1.27
C ILE A 10 -12.89 -10.78 1.76
N ARG A 11 -13.78 -11.08 0.82
CA ARG A 11 -15.12 -11.60 1.09
C ARG A 11 -15.40 -12.83 0.25
N LYS A 12 -16.27 -13.71 0.77
CA LYS A 12 -16.81 -14.81 -0.02
C LYS A 12 -17.71 -14.25 -1.13
N ILE A 13 -17.64 -14.84 -2.31
CA ILE A 13 -18.56 -14.50 -3.41
C ILE A 13 -19.94 -15.13 -3.14
N GLY A 14 -21.00 -14.34 -3.28
CA GLY A 14 -22.38 -14.78 -3.07
C GLY A 14 -22.89 -15.71 -4.17
N HIS A 15 -23.88 -16.54 -3.85
CA HIS A 15 -24.43 -17.55 -4.76
C HIS A 15 -25.06 -16.97 -6.04
N ASN A 16 -25.52 -15.72 -6.01
CA ASN A 16 -26.11 -15.02 -7.16
C ASN A 16 -25.09 -14.16 -7.94
N GLU A 17 -23.83 -14.10 -7.49
CA GLU A 17 -22.81 -13.32 -8.18
C GLU A 17 -22.18 -14.13 -9.32
N ILE A 18 -22.25 -13.58 -10.53
CA ILE A 18 -21.59 -14.18 -11.69
C ILE A 18 -20.07 -14.01 -11.53
N VAL A 19 -19.33 -15.11 -11.67
CA VAL A 19 -17.87 -15.18 -11.61
C VAL A 19 -17.30 -15.35 -13.01
N GLU A 20 -16.98 -14.23 -13.67
CA GLU A 20 -16.44 -14.23 -15.04
C GLU A 20 -14.93 -14.49 -15.07
N ILE A 21 -14.20 -13.96 -14.09
CA ILE A 21 -12.75 -14.02 -14.01
C ILE A 21 -12.34 -14.37 -12.58
N THR A 22 -11.34 -15.24 -12.45
CA THR A 22 -10.66 -15.52 -11.18
C THR A 22 -9.15 -15.62 -11.41
N THR A 23 -8.41 -15.37 -10.34
CA THR A 23 -6.96 -15.48 -10.29
C THR A 23 -6.57 -16.63 -9.35
N PRO A 24 -5.63 -17.51 -9.70
CA PRO A 24 -5.20 -18.56 -8.79
C PRO A 24 -4.48 -17.96 -7.58
N VAL A 25 -4.52 -18.69 -6.48
CA VAL A 25 -3.83 -18.33 -5.24
C VAL A 25 -2.46 -19.00 -5.19
N LEU A 26 -1.46 -18.23 -4.76
CA LEU A 26 -0.14 -18.70 -4.37
C LEU A 26 -0.07 -18.72 -2.84
N ILE A 27 0.45 -19.81 -2.29
CA ILE A 27 0.74 -19.91 -0.86
C ILE A 27 2.25 -19.96 -0.71
N THR A 28 2.80 -19.00 -0.01
CA THR A 28 4.22 -18.95 0.33
C THR A 28 4.39 -19.07 1.83
N ARG A 29 5.55 -19.58 2.27
CA ARG A 29 5.88 -19.67 3.69
C ARG A 29 7.04 -18.74 3.98
N HIS A 30 6.89 -17.89 4.99
CA HIS A 30 7.89 -16.93 5.44
C HIS A 30 7.83 -16.80 6.96
N ASP A 31 8.97 -16.86 7.63
CA ASP A 31 9.08 -16.83 9.11
C ASP A 31 8.11 -17.78 9.83
N GLY A 32 8.00 -19.01 9.32
CA GLY A 32 7.10 -20.03 9.88
C GLY A 32 5.61 -19.81 9.59
N LYS A 33 5.20 -18.65 9.07
CA LYS A 33 3.81 -18.32 8.73
C LYS A 33 3.52 -18.56 7.24
N SER A 34 2.35 -19.11 6.94
CA SER A 34 1.84 -19.21 5.58
C SER A 34 1.17 -17.90 5.18
N ARG A 35 1.51 -17.37 4.01
CA ARG A 35 0.95 -16.15 3.44
C ARG A 35 0.25 -16.49 2.12
N LEU A 36 -0.94 -15.93 1.96
CA LEU A 36 -1.81 -16.14 0.81
C LEU A 36 -1.70 -14.93 -0.13
N PHE A 37 -1.37 -15.16 -1.40
CA PHE A 37 -1.26 -14.12 -2.43
C PHE A 37 -2.10 -14.48 -3.65
N GLY A 38 -2.76 -13.50 -4.27
CA GLY A 38 -3.34 -13.69 -5.60
C GLY A 38 -2.26 -13.55 -6.67
N ASP A 39 -2.23 -14.44 -7.66
CA ASP A 39 -1.30 -14.35 -8.79
C ASP A 39 -1.75 -13.35 -9.87
N PHE A 40 -1.68 -12.06 -9.55
CA PHE A 40 -2.19 -11.01 -10.44
C PHE A 40 -1.29 -10.70 -11.65
N ARG A 41 -0.30 -11.53 -11.98
CA ARG A 41 0.57 -11.32 -13.16
C ARG A 41 -0.24 -11.20 -14.45
N GLY A 42 -1.24 -12.06 -14.63
CA GLY A 42 -2.15 -12.00 -15.78
C GLY A 42 -2.92 -10.67 -15.84
N LEU A 43 -3.59 -10.30 -14.74
CA LEU A 43 -4.33 -9.03 -14.64
C LEU A 43 -3.43 -7.82 -14.90
N ASN A 44 -2.21 -7.82 -14.34
CA ASN A 44 -1.26 -6.73 -14.48
C ASN A 44 -0.83 -6.50 -15.93
N ASN A 45 -0.80 -7.54 -16.78
CA ASN A 45 -0.46 -7.39 -18.20
C ASN A 45 -1.52 -6.62 -18.98
N TYR A 46 -2.79 -6.77 -18.62
CA TYR A 46 -3.92 -6.07 -19.26
C TYR A 46 -4.31 -4.76 -18.56
N THR A 47 -3.73 -4.50 -17.38
CA THR A 47 -3.98 -3.26 -16.65
C THR A 47 -3.11 -2.12 -17.20
N LYS A 48 -3.76 -1.02 -17.59
CA LYS A 48 -3.06 0.21 -18.00
C LYS A 48 -2.18 0.71 -16.84
N ALA A 49 -0.88 0.83 -17.10
CA ALA A 49 0.07 1.30 -16.11
C ALA A 49 -0.20 2.77 -15.74
N GLU A 50 -0.30 3.03 -14.43
CA GLU A 50 -0.36 4.38 -13.88
C GLU A 50 1.06 4.93 -13.71
N ARG A 51 1.35 6.06 -14.36
CA ARG A 51 2.66 6.72 -14.30
C ARG A 51 2.56 7.93 -13.37
N TYR A 52 2.54 7.68 -12.07
CA TYR A 52 2.64 8.73 -11.05
C TYR A 52 4.11 8.96 -10.68
N PRO A 53 4.58 10.22 -10.54
CA PRO A 53 5.96 10.49 -10.17
C PRO A 53 6.24 9.94 -8.77
N ILE A 54 7.26 9.08 -8.66
CA ILE A 54 7.79 8.64 -7.36
C ILE A 54 9.01 9.50 -7.04
N PRO A 55 9.14 10.04 -5.81
CA PRO A 55 10.28 10.86 -5.43
C PRO A 55 11.61 10.17 -5.70
N ARG A 56 12.58 10.93 -6.18
CA ARG A 56 13.93 10.43 -6.43
C ARG A 56 14.70 10.39 -5.12
N ILE A 57 15.17 9.20 -4.75
CA ILE A 57 15.96 8.95 -3.54
C ILE A 57 17.14 9.94 -3.38
N PRO A 58 17.93 10.28 -4.43
CA PRO A 58 19.05 11.22 -4.27
C PRO A 58 18.68 12.59 -3.71
N HIS A 59 17.51 13.14 -4.07
CA HIS A 59 17.08 14.44 -3.55
C HIS A 59 16.78 14.39 -2.05
N ALA A 60 16.28 13.24 -1.57
CA ALA A 60 16.09 13.00 -0.14
C ALA A 60 17.42 12.80 0.59
N LEU A 61 18.41 12.15 -0.06
CA LEU A 61 19.71 11.87 0.54
C LEU A 61 20.48 13.14 0.91
N ASP A 62 20.45 14.18 0.09
CA ASP A 62 21.14 15.44 0.41
C ASP A 62 20.60 16.12 1.67
N LYS A 63 19.29 15.98 1.92
CA LYS A 63 18.63 16.48 3.12
C LYS A 63 18.92 15.59 4.33
N LEU A 64 18.84 14.28 4.15
CA LEU A 64 19.16 13.29 5.18
C LEU A 64 20.62 13.40 5.65
N ALA A 65 21.55 13.67 4.73
CA ALA A 65 22.97 13.81 5.05
C ALA A 65 23.28 15.00 5.99
N LYS A 66 22.44 16.04 5.97
CA LYS A 66 22.58 17.23 6.84
C LYS A 66 21.80 17.10 8.15
N SER A 67 20.84 16.17 8.22
CA SER A 67 20.00 15.98 9.39
C SER A 67 20.76 15.29 10.52
N LYS A 68 20.47 15.70 11.76
CA LYS A 68 20.96 15.05 12.98
C LYS A 68 19.96 14.04 13.52
N TYR A 69 18.68 14.25 13.23
CA TYR A 69 17.58 13.39 13.67
C TYR A 69 16.79 12.93 12.45
N ILE A 70 16.53 11.63 12.39
CA ILE A 70 15.78 10.99 11.32
C ILE A 70 14.79 10.03 11.97
N THR A 71 13.52 10.14 11.59
CA THR A 71 12.48 9.18 11.96
C THR A 71 11.88 8.60 10.70
N LYS A 72 11.86 7.27 10.63
CA LYS A 72 11.17 6.51 9.60
C LYS A 72 9.89 5.93 10.21
N MET A 73 8.76 6.14 9.55
CA MET A 73 7.47 5.55 9.90
C MET A 73 6.96 4.73 8.71
N ASP A 74 6.30 3.60 8.99
CA ASP A 74 5.64 2.75 8.02
C ASP A 74 4.13 2.69 8.27
N PHE A 75 3.34 2.59 7.19
CA PHE A 75 1.92 2.30 7.33
C PHE A 75 1.71 0.83 7.68
N MET A 76 1.22 0.58 8.90
CA MET A 76 0.86 -0.77 9.32
C MET A 76 -0.08 -1.44 8.30
N LYS A 77 0.29 -2.62 7.78
CA LYS A 77 -0.49 -3.40 6.79
C LYS A 77 -0.55 -2.79 5.37
N GLY A 78 0.20 -1.71 5.10
CA GLY A 78 0.48 -1.17 3.77
C GLY A 78 -0.74 -1.03 2.85
N PHE A 79 -0.63 -1.55 1.63
CA PHE A 79 -1.66 -1.52 0.58
C PHE A 79 -3.07 -1.92 1.03
N SER A 80 -3.18 -2.87 1.95
CA SER A 80 -4.45 -3.47 2.36
C SER A 80 -5.35 -2.58 3.21
N GLN A 81 -4.92 -1.37 3.55
CA GLN A 81 -5.81 -0.36 4.15
C GLN A 81 -6.78 0.24 3.13
N ASN A 82 -6.40 0.31 1.85
CA ASN A 82 -7.17 1.02 0.84
C ASN A 82 -8.30 0.16 0.25
N GLY A 83 -9.51 0.71 0.25
CA GLY A 83 -10.69 0.09 -0.33
C GLY A 83 -10.61 -0.04 -1.85
N VAL A 84 -11.13 -1.14 -2.38
CA VAL A 84 -11.23 -1.37 -3.82
C VAL A 84 -12.60 -0.88 -4.30
N LYS A 85 -12.64 -0.18 -5.44
CA LYS A 85 -13.92 0.21 -6.04
C LYS A 85 -14.72 -1.02 -6.48
N PRO A 86 -16.06 -1.04 -6.35
CA PRO A 86 -16.89 -2.20 -6.70
C PRO A 86 -16.63 -2.78 -8.09
N ASN A 87 -16.40 -1.93 -9.10
CA ASN A 87 -16.10 -2.36 -10.46
C ASN A 87 -14.77 -3.10 -10.57
N SER A 88 -13.76 -2.70 -9.79
CA SER A 88 -12.45 -3.33 -9.77
C SER A 88 -12.42 -4.60 -8.92
N MET A 89 -13.31 -4.73 -7.92
CA MET A 89 -13.41 -5.95 -7.10
C MET A 89 -13.63 -7.21 -7.94
N LYS A 90 -14.38 -7.10 -9.05
CA LYS A 90 -14.62 -8.21 -9.98
C LYS A 90 -13.34 -8.75 -10.63
N LEU A 91 -12.37 -7.88 -10.86
CA LEU A 91 -11.06 -8.22 -11.43
C LEU A 91 -10.10 -8.76 -10.38
N LEU A 92 -10.32 -8.42 -9.11
CA LEU A 92 -9.53 -8.85 -7.96
C LEU A 92 -10.16 -10.07 -7.27
N ARG A 93 -10.70 -11.01 -8.05
CA ARG A 93 -11.21 -12.27 -7.53
C ARG A 93 -10.12 -13.33 -7.54
N ILE A 94 -10.04 -14.09 -6.46
CA ILE A 94 -9.16 -15.24 -6.32
C ILE A 94 -9.97 -16.52 -6.20
N ILE A 95 -9.38 -17.64 -6.63
CA ILE A 95 -9.96 -18.97 -6.47
C ILE A 95 -9.01 -19.89 -5.72
N CYS A 96 -9.54 -20.61 -4.75
CA CYS A 96 -8.83 -21.63 -3.97
C CYS A 96 -9.73 -22.85 -3.77
N TYR A 97 -9.24 -23.87 -3.06
CA TYR A 97 -9.99 -25.11 -2.79
C TYR A 97 -11.32 -24.89 -2.04
N MET A 98 -11.50 -23.76 -1.35
CA MET A 98 -12.73 -23.38 -0.66
C MET A 98 -13.73 -22.63 -1.56
N GLY A 99 -13.37 -22.36 -2.81
CA GLY A 99 -14.17 -21.60 -3.77
C GLY A 99 -13.62 -20.19 -4.06
N PRO A 100 -14.42 -19.36 -4.75
CA PRO A 100 -14.02 -18.01 -5.15
C PRO A 100 -14.24 -16.97 -4.04
N TYR A 101 -13.30 -16.04 -3.94
CA TYR A 101 -13.33 -14.90 -3.02
C TYR A 101 -12.97 -13.62 -3.77
N GLY A 102 -13.48 -12.48 -3.33
CA GLY A 102 -13.17 -11.17 -3.89
C GLY A 102 -12.43 -10.29 -2.90
N TYR A 103 -11.39 -9.59 -3.34
CA TYR A 103 -10.74 -8.58 -2.51
C TYR A 103 -11.62 -7.34 -2.36
N THR A 104 -11.81 -6.90 -1.11
CA THR A 104 -12.47 -5.65 -0.73
C THR A 104 -11.45 -4.53 -0.49
N ARG A 105 -10.20 -4.91 -0.19
CA ARG A 105 -9.04 -4.03 -0.04
C ARG A 105 -7.97 -4.35 -1.07
N ILE A 106 -7.10 -3.38 -1.38
CA ILE A 106 -6.08 -3.54 -2.43
C ILE A 106 -5.14 -4.71 -2.04
N PRO A 107 -5.07 -5.78 -2.85
CA PRO A 107 -4.14 -6.86 -2.58
C PRO A 107 -2.72 -6.48 -2.95
N PHE A 108 -1.78 -7.19 -2.33
CA PHE A 108 -0.39 -7.19 -2.79
C PHE A 108 -0.27 -7.69 -4.22
N GLY A 109 0.72 -7.16 -4.95
CA GLY A 109 1.04 -7.61 -6.31
C GLY A 109 0.26 -6.91 -7.42
N ILE A 110 -0.59 -5.92 -7.13
CA ILE A 110 -1.25 -5.11 -8.15
C ILE A 110 -0.32 -4.01 -8.67
N LYS A 111 -0.20 -3.93 -10.01
CA LYS A 111 0.75 -3.05 -10.71
C LYS A 111 0.65 -1.57 -10.30
N ASN A 112 -0.57 -1.06 -10.13
CA ASN A 112 -0.79 0.37 -9.88
C ASN A 112 -0.85 0.73 -8.38
N SER A 113 -0.74 -0.24 -7.46
CA SER A 113 -0.81 0.03 -6.03
C SER A 113 0.25 1.03 -5.55
N PRO A 114 1.54 0.94 -5.95
CA PRO A 114 2.55 1.91 -5.53
C PRO A 114 2.26 3.34 -5.99
N ALA A 115 1.80 3.50 -7.24
CA ALA A 115 1.45 4.80 -7.79
C ALA A 115 0.24 5.43 -7.07
N HIS A 116 -0.78 4.60 -6.78
CA HIS A 116 -1.94 5.03 -6.00
C HIS A 116 -1.55 5.47 -4.60
N PHE A 117 -0.70 4.71 -3.91
CA PHE A 117 -0.22 5.06 -2.57
C PHE A 117 0.63 6.31 -2.58
N GLN A 118 1.58 6.44 -3.51
CA GLN A 118 2.37 7.67 -3.61
C GLN A 118 1.48 8.90 -3.81
N ARG A 119 0.47 8.82 -4.69
CA ARG A 119 -0.48 9.94 -4.87
C ARG A 119 -1.25 10.26 -3.59
N MET A 120 -1.70 9.25 -2.86
CA MET A 120 -2.38 9.44 -1.58
C MET A 120 -1.46 10.14 -0.57
N MET A 121 -0.22 9.67 -0.46
CA MET A 121 0.79 10.25 0.41
C MET A 121 1.08 11.71 0.06
N ASP A 122 1.32 12.00 -1.22
CA ASP A 122 1.58 13.35 -1.70
C ASP A 122 0.38 14.28 -1.44
N THR A 123 -0.84 13.76 -1.45
CA THR A 123 -2.05 14.53 -1.14
C THR A 123 -2.20 14.82 0.36
N ILE A 124 -1.94 13.84 1.22
CA ILE A 124 -2.10 13.99 2.69
C ILE A 124 -1.00 14.89 3.27
N PHE A 125 0.20 14.78 2.72
CA PHE A 125 1.43 15.35 3.27
C PHE A 125 2.05 16.45 2.39
N GLU A 126 1.27 17.03 1.48
CA GLU A 126 1.72 18.04 0.53
C GLU A 126 2.48 19.17 1.22
N GLU A 127 1.92 19.71 2.31
CA GLU A 127 2.49 20.84 3.02
C GLU A 127 3.85 20.52 3.66
N GLU A 128 3.96 19.35 4.29
CA GLU A 128 5.18 18.88 4.95
C GLU A 128 6.30 18.57 3.94
N ILE A 129 5.95 17.99 2.79
CA ILE A 129 6.86 17.73 1.68
C ILE A 129 7.36 19.05 1.08
N LEU A 130 6.46 20.02 0.85
CA LEU A 130 6.81 21.34 0.30
C LEU A 130 7.71 22.15 1.25
N LYS A 131 7.51 22.03 2.56
CA LYS A 131 8.41 22.64 3.56
C LYS A 131 9.77 21.96 3.64
N GLY A 132 9.92 20.76 3.07
CA GLY A 132 11.21 20.12 2.83
C GLY A 132 11.89 19.57 4.08
N TRP A 133 11.13 19.22 5.11
CA TRP A 133 11.59 18.47 6.30
C TRP A 133 11.05 17.03 6.34
N MET A 134 10.30 16.63 5.32
CA MET A 134 9.76 15.28 5.19
C MET A 134 9.81 14.80 3.73
N VAL A 135 9.93 13.48 3.55
CA VAL A 135 9.78 12.79 2.28
C VAL A 135 8.84 11.61 2.49
N ALA A 136 7.81 11.50 1.64
CA ALA A 136 6.99 10.30 1.54
C ALA A 136 7.46 9.46 0.35
N TYR A 137 7.72 8.17 0.58
CA TYR A 137 8.16 7.23 -0.44
C TYR A 137 7.31 5.96 -0.37
N ILE A 138 6.30 5.88 -1.23
CA ILE A 138 5.32 4.78 -1.32
C ILE A 138 4.64 4.52 0.03
N GLU A 139 5.15 3.61 0.85
CA GLU A 139 4.61 3.23 2.18
C GLU A 139 5.45 3.81 3.34
N ASP A 140 6.58 4.44 3.05
CA ASP A 140 7.49 4.99 4.05
C ASP A 140 7.32 6.51 4.17
N ILE A 141 7.22 7.01 5.40
CA ILE A 141 7.40 8.44 5.73
C ILE A 141 8.75 8.61 6.39
N ILE A 142 9.53 9.56 5.89
CA ILE A 142 10.84 9.89 6.43
C ILE A 142 10.84 11.36 6.85
N ILE A 143 10.93 11.60 8.15
CA ILE A 143 11.01 12.92 8.77
C ILE A 143 12.46 13.17 9.16
N TYR A 144 12.97 14.36 8.92
CA TYR A 144 14.35 14.72 9.26
C TYR A 144 14.49 16.17 9.73
N SER A 145 15.39 16.39 10.69
CA SER A 145 15.70 17.72 11.25
C SER A 145 17.15 17.84 11.71
N GLU A 146 17.61 19.07 11.97
CA GLU A 146 18.95 19.35 12.53
C GLU A 146 18.94 19.48 14.06
N THR A 147 17.78 19.74 14.67
CA THR A 147 17.60 19.96 16.11
C THR A 147 16.49 19.04 16.65
N TRP A 148 16.57 18.69 17.94
CA TRP A 148 15.56 17.81 18.55
C TRP A 148 14.27 18.58 18.82
N GLU A 149 14.41 19.87 19.12
CA GLU A 149 13.35 20.83 19.38
C GLU A 149 12.40 20.99 18.19
N ASP A 150 12.92 20.93 16.96
CA ASP A 150 12.10 20.89 15.74
C ASP A 150 11.55 19.50 15.44
N HIS A 151 12.30 18.44 15.77
CA HIS A 151 11.97 17.06 15.37
C HIS A 151 10.70 16.53 16.02
N VAL A 152 10.54 16.76 17.33
CA VAL A 152 9.38 16.25 18.07
C VAL A 152 8.06 16.86 17.55
N PRO A 153 7.94 18.18 17.37
CA PRO A 153 6.76 18.77 16.72
C PRO A 153 6.48 18.24 15.31
N TYR A 154 7.51 17.89 14.52
CA TYR A 154 7.32 17.31 13.19
C TYR A 154 6.70 15.92 13.26
N ILE A 155 7.16 15.09 14.20
CA ILE A 155 6.57 13.77 14.48
C ILE A 155 5.11 13.92 14.90
N ASP A 156 4.82 14.77 15.87
CA ASP A 156 3.46 14.97 16.38
C ASP A 156 2.51 15.44 15.28
N ARG A 157 2.99 16.34 14.42
CA ARG A 157 2.22 16.83 13.28
C ARG A 157 1.90 15.71 12.30
N VAL A 158 2.85 14.84 11.97
CA VAL A 158 2.62 13.71 11.06
C VAL A 158 1.65 12.70 11.67
N LEU A 159 1.76 12.40 12.97
CA LEU A 159 0.87 11.46 13.67
C LEU A 159 -0.56 12.00 13.87
N SER A 160 -0.76 13.31 13.77
CA SER A 160 -2.08 13.96 13.89
C SER A 160 -2.92 13.96 12.60
N LYS A 161 -2.35 13.46 11.50
CA LYS A 161 -3.02 13.34 10.19
C LYS A 161 -3.75 12.01 10.07
#